data_AF-A0A965S2G7-F1
#
_entry.id   AF-A0A965S2G7-F1
#
_cell.length_a   1.000
_cell.length_b   1.000
_cell.length_c   1.000
_cell.angle_alpha   90.00
_cell.angle_beta   90.00
_cell.angle_gamma   90.00
#
_symmetry.space_group_name_H-M   'P 1'
#
loop_
_entity.id
_entity.type
_entity.pdbx_description
1 polymer ?
#
loop_
_entity_poly.entity_id
_entity_poly.type
_entity_poly.pdbx_seq_one_letter_code
_entity_poly.pdbx_strand_id
1 'polypeptide(L)' 'MSPTSATNTATVAQSANPADTQDELMKTYPMLSFRCDSKLLKALQRQAKQQDISIGELIREACTNHLDRIKETNDQ' A
#
# COMPACT_ATOMS: atom_id res chain seq x y z
N MET A 1 -49.32 21.40 -30.69
CA MET A 1 -47.94 21.78 -30.35
C MET A 1 -47.93 22.15 -28.88
N SER A 2 -47.37 21.31 -28.03
CA SER A 2 -47.43 21.43 -26.56
C SER A 2 -46.12 22.05 -26.04
N PRO A 3 -46.13 23.00 -25.09
CA PRO A 3 -44.89 23.50 -24.50
C PRO A 3 -44.40 22.56 -23.39
N THR A 4 -43.14 22.14 -23.52
CA THR A 4 -42.38 21.33 -22.56
C THR A 4 -42.09 22.12 -21.28
N SER A 5 -42.50 21.61 -20.12
CA SER A 5 -42.12 22.15 -18.81
C SER A 5 -40.68 21.76 -18.48
N ALA A 6 -39.79 22.74 -18.32
CA ALA A 6 -38.44 22.53 -17.81
C ALA A 6 -38.43 22.79 -16.29
N THR A 7 -38.32 21.71 -15.50
CA THR A 7 -38.08 21.79 -14.06
C THR A 7 -36.58 21.92 -13.82
N ASN A 8 -36.10 23.15 -13.59
CA ASN A 8 -34.74 23.40 -13.16
C ASN A 8 -34.66 23.31 -11.63
N THR A 9 -34.40 22.12 -11.10
CA THR A 9 -34.04 21.93 -9.68
C THR A 9 -32.55 22.24 -9.51
N ALA A 10 -32.22 23.42 -8.98
CA ALA A 10 -30.87 23.74 -8.54
C ALA A 10 -30.58 22.98 -7.24
N THR A 11 -29.76 21.94 -7.31
CA THR A 11 -29.20 21.27 -6.12
C THR A 11 -28.00 22.08 -5.65
N VAL A 12 -28.11 22.67 -4.46
CA VAL A 12 -27.01 23.36 -3.79
C VAL A 12 -25.95 22.30 -3.43
N ALA A 13 -24.78 22.37 -4.06
CA ALA A 13 -23.63 21.58 -3.68
C ALA A 13 -23.15 22.02 -2.29
N GLN A 14 -23.34 21.18 -1.28
CA GLN A 14 -22.61 21.32 -0.01
C GLN A 14 -21.13 21.08 -0.30
N SER A 15 -20.38 22.17 -0.38
CA SER A 15 -18.91 22.17 -0.39
C SER A 15 -18.43 21.59 0.94
N ALA A 16 -18.15 20.29 0.97
CA ALA A 16 -17.42 19.65 2.05
C ALA A 16 -15.97 20.18 2.01
N ASN A 17 -15.58 20.92 3.05
CA ASN A 17 -14.22 21.42 3.20
C ASN A 17 -13.23 20.23 3.19
N PRO A 18 -12.20 20.21 2.33
CA PRO A 18 -11.22 19.12 2.26
C PRO A 18 -10.20 19.14 3.41
N ALA A 19 -10.58 19.62 4.59
CA ALA A 19 -9.69 19.81 5.73
C ALA A 19 -9.53 18.55 6.63
N ASP A 20 -10.12 17.42 6.24
CA ASP A 20 -10.17 16.19 7.05
C ASP A 20 -9.47 15.01 6.36
N THR A 21 -8.31 15.26 5.76
CA THR A 21 -7.45 14.23 5.17
C THR A 21 -5.99 14.54 5.49
N GLN A 22 -5.66 14.65 6.79
CA GLN A 22 -4.29 14.81 7.28
C GLN A 22 -3.97 13.86 8.45
N ASP A 23 -4.37 12.60 8.34
CA ASP A 23 -3.91 11.55 9.28
C ASP A 23 -3.47 10.26 8.56
N GLU A 24 -3.01 10.36 7.31
CA GLU A 24 -1.96 9.44 6.83
C GLU A 24 -0.63 9.91 7.45
N LEU A 25 -0.54 9.78 8.76
CA LEU A 25 0.69 9.83 9.52
C LEU A 25 1.70 8.96 8.76
N MET A 26 2.75 9.54 8.19
CA MET A 26 3.87 8.78 7.61
C MET A 26 4.32 7.79 8.67
N LYS A 27 3.85 6.53 8.56
CA LYS A 27 4.14 5.47 9.53
C LYS A 27 5.66 5.37 9.56
N THR A 28 6.25 5.90 10.62
CA THR A 28 7.69 5.95 10.76
C THR A 28 8.10 4.54 11.12
N TYR A 29 8.42 3.74 10.12
CA TYR A 29 8.90 2.38 10.32
C TYR A 29 10.34 2.46 10.85
N PRO A 30 10.68 1.65 11.86
CA PRO A 30 12.07 1.55 12.30
C PRO A 30 12.94 1.12 11.12
N MET A 31 14.03 1.86 10.88
CA MET A 31 14.98 1.51 9.84
C MET A 31 15.89 0.39 10.34
N LEU A 32 15.89 -0.73 9.62
CA LEU A 32 16.79 -1.85 9.86
C LEU A 32 17.87 -1.87 8.79
N SER A 33 19.12 -2.01 9.22
CA SER A 33 20.25 -2.30 8.34
C SER A 33 20.75 -3.71 8.63
N PHE A 34 20.99 -4.48 7.57
CA PHE A 34 21.53 -5.84 7.69
C PHE A 34 22.61 -6.06 6.64
N ARG A 35 23.52 -6.99 6.93
CA ARG A 35 24.54 -7.40 5.98
C ARG A 35 23.94 -8.46 5.07
N CYS A 36 24.12 -8.28 3.77
CA CYS A 36 23.75 -9.27 2.78
C CYS A 36 24.93 -9.48 1.84
N ASP A 37 25.14 -10.71 1.37
CA ASP A 37 26.19 -10.98 0.40
C ASP A 37 25.79 -10.43 -0.99
N SER A 38 26.76 -10.39 -1.91
CA SER A 38 26.54 -9.84 -3.25
C SER A 38 25.60 -10.70 -4.11
N LYS A 39 25.44 -11.99 -3.80
CA LYS A 39 24.56 -12.89 -4.55
C LYS A 39 23.10 -12.67 -4.15
N LEU A 40 22.84 -12.57 -2.85
CA LEU A 40 21.56 -12.27 -2.26
C LEU A 40 21.10 -10.87 -2.65
N LEU A 41 21.99 -9.87 -2.63
CA LEU A 41 21.63 -8.52 -3.11
C LEU A 41 21.11 -8.54 -4.55
N LYS A 42 21.83 -9.23 -5.45
CA LYS A 42 21.42 -9.38 -6.84
C LYS A 42 20.09 -10.13 -6.98
N ALA A 43 19.89 -11.17 -6.19
CA ALA A 43 18.63 -11.91 -6.18
C ALA A 43 17.45 -11.03 -5.73
N LEU A 44 17.62 -10.27 -4.65
CA LEU A 44 16.62 -9.33 -4.14
C LEU A 44 16.29 -8.25 -5.18
N GLN A 45 17.30 -7.63 -5.79
CA GLN A 45 17.11 -6.63 -6.84
C GLN A 45 16.37 -7.18 -8.05
N ARG A 46 16.73 -8.38 -8.52
CA ARG A 46 16.06 -9.03 -9.66
C ARG A 46 14.60 -9.32 -9.36
N GLN A 47 14.32 -9.87 -8.18
CA GLN A 47 12.97 -10.23 -7.77
C GLN A 47 12.08 -8.99 -7.57
N ALA A 48 12.61 -7.97 -6.90
CA ALA A 48 11.91 -6.69 -6.72
C ALA A 48 11.55 -6.06 -8.08
N LYS A 49 12.48 -6.08 -9.04
CA LYS A 49 12.23 -5.62 -10.41
C LYS A 49 11.19 -6.48 -11.15
N GLN A 50 11.19 -7.79 -10.94
CA GLN A 50 10.22 -8.69 -11.60
C GLN A 50 8.79 -8.47 -11.11
N GLN A 51 8.63 -8.08 -9.84
CA GLN A 51 7.33 -7.84 -9.21
C GLN A 51 6.92 -6.38 -9.21
N ASP A 52 7.78 -5.47 -9.71
CA ASP A 52 7.58 -4.02 -9.70
C ASP A 52 7.33 -3.43 -8.30
N ILE A 53 8.05 -3.95 -7.30
CA ILE A 53 7.97 -3.50 -5.90
C ILE A 53 9.31 -3.02 -5.38
N SER A 54 9.29 -2.28 -4.27
CA SER A 54 10.51 -1.88 -3.58
C SER A 54 11.21 -3.08 -2.92
N ILE A 55 12.53 -3.01 -2.77
CA ILE A 55 13.30 -4.04 -2.05
C ILE A 55 12.80 -4.18 -0.59
N GLY A 56 12.42 -3.07 0.04
CA GLY A 56 11.88 -3.08 1.40
C GLY A 56 10.56 -3.83 1.49
N GLU A 57 9.69 -3.68 0.49
CA GLU A 57 8.41 -4.38 0.41
C GLU A 57 8.62 -5.88 0.18
N LEU A 58 9.50 -6.24 -0.75
CA LEU A 58 9.88 -7.63 -1.00
C LEU A 58 10.40 -8.33 0.27
N ILE A 59 11.26 -7.66 1.03
CA ILE A 59 11.81 -8.20 2.27
C ILE A 59 10.71 -8.36 3.33
N ARG A 60 9.78 -7.39 3.41
CA ARG A 60 8.64 -7.45 4.33
C ARG A 60 7.78 -8.69 4.02
N GLU A 61 7.38 -8.87 2.78
CA GLU A 61 6.59 -10.03 2.35
C GLU A 61 7.33 -11.35 2.64
N ALA A 62 8.62 -11.42 2.31
CA ALA A 62 9.42 -12.61 2.56
C ALA A 62 9.49 -12.96 4.06
N CYS A 63 9.68 -11.96 4.92
CA CYS A 63 9.70 -12.15 6.36
C CYS A 63 8.33 -12.59 6.90
N THR A 64 7.24 -11.92 6.50
CA THR A 64 5.88 -12.29 6.93
C THR A 64 5.57 -13.74 6.55
N ASN A 65 5.78 -14.11 5.28
CA ASN A 65 5.55 -15.46 4.80
C ASN A 65 6.39 -16.52 5.54
N HIS A 66 7.62 -16.17 5.92
CA HIS A 66 8.47 -17.10 6.66
C HIS A 66 8.00 -17.29 8.10
N LEU A 67 7.61 -16.20 8.77
CA LEU A 67 7.10 -16.24 10.14
C LEU A 67 5.77 -17.00 10.24
N ASP A 68 4.88 -16.84 9.27
CA ASP A 68 3.62 -17.57 9.20
C ASP A 68 3.87 -19.08 9.08
N ARG A 69 4.79 -19.50 8.21
CA ARG A 69 5.20 -20.91 8.08
C ARG A 69 5.84 -21.47 9.35
N ILE A 70 6.66 -20.68 10.05
CA ILE A 70 7.24 -21.08 11.33
C ILE A 70 6.14 -21.32 12.35
N LYS A 71 5.15 -20.42 12.42
CA LYS A 71 4.01 -20.55 13.34
C LYS A 71 3.21 -21.82 13.05
N GLU A 72 2.86 -22.07 11.79
CA GLU A 72 2.17 -23.30 11.37
C GLU A 72 2.93 -24.57 11.76
N THR A 73 4.26 -24.53 11.72
CA THR A 73 5.12 -25.67 12.09
C THR A 73 5.17 -25.89 13.61
N ASN A 74 5.12 -24.83 14.41
CA ASN A 74 5.23 -24.92 15.86
C ASN A 74 3.90 -25.25 16.57
N ASP A 75 2.78 -25.02 15.89
CA ASP A 75 1.44 -25.34 16.39
C ASP A 75 1.01 -26.80 16.04
N GLN A 76 1.89 -27.60 15.42
CA GLN A 76 1.73 -29.04 15.12
C GLN A 76 2.41 -29.93 16.17
#